data_AF-A0A0P8B426-F1
#
_entry.id   AF-A0A0P8B426-F1
#
_cell.length_a   1.000
_cell.length_b   1.000
_cell.length_c   1.000
_cell.angle_alpha   90.00
_cell.angle_beta   90.00
_cell.angle_gamma   90.00
#
_symmetry.space_group_name_H-M   'P 1'
#
loop_
_entity.id
_entity.type
_entity.pdbx_description
1 polymer ?
#
loop_
_entity_poly.entity_id
_entity_poly.type
_entity_poly.pdbx_seq_one_letter_code
_entity_poly.pdbx_strand_id
1 'polypeptide(L)'
;MPYVSQPSTDHAAPTRQRGFTLIELMIVLVIVGIVASIAYPSYTRYAQKSLRTDAHAALMQAASALERCNTQSYTYADCDDVPTTSPEGHYAIDVSTGDDNGGYTLTAETDRDDGCDGALTLDARGRQAPEACW
;
A
#
# COMPACT_ATOMS: atom_id res chain seq x y z
N MET A 1 -17.68 -3.19 -90.71
CA MET A 1 -17.62 -4.03 -89.50
C MET A 1 -17.22 -3.14 -88.33
N PRO A 2 -18.04 -2.98 -87.27
CA PRO A 2 -17.74 -2.09 -86.16
C PRO A 2 -16.96 -2.81 -85.05
N TYR A 3 -16.01 -2.12 -84.41
CA TYR A 3 -15.31 -2.59 -83.21
C TYR A 3 -16.05 -2.07 -81.97
N VAL A 4 -16.63 -2.98 -81.18
CA VAL A 4 -17.25 -2.67 -79.89
C VAL A 4 -16.14 -2.63 -78.84
N SER A 5 -15.90 -1.46 -78.23
CA SER A 5 -14.99 -1.32 -77.09
C SER A 5 -15.69 -1.75 -75.80
N GLN A 6 -15.20 -2.81 -75.16
CA GLN A 6 -15.69 -3.23 -73.84
C GLN A 6 -15.13 -2.33 -72.72
N PRO A 7 -15.89 -2.11 -71.63
CA PRO A 7 -15.45 -1.29 -70.51
C PRO A 7 -14.47 -2.06 -69.62
N SER A 8 -13.38 -1.41 -69.23
CA SER A 8 -12.41 -1.91 -68.24
C SER A 8 -13.02 -1.87 -66.84
N THR A 9 -13.34 -3.04 -66.28
CA THR A 9 -13.73 -3.15 -64.87
C THR A 9 -12.48 -3.04 -64.00
N ASP A 10 -12.28 -1.88 -63.39
CA ASP A 10 -11.28 -1.71 -62.33
C ASP A 10 -11.73 -2.52 -61.10
N HIS A 11 -11.15 -3.71 -60.93
CA HIS A 11 -11.31 -4.50 -59.74
C HIS A 11 -10.45 -3.91 -58.62
N ALA A 12 -11.06 -3.08 -57.77
CA ALA A 12 -10.43 -2.58 -56.56
C ALA A 12 -9.94 -3.78 -55.71
N ALA A 13 -8.63 -3.88 -55.52
CA ALA A 13 -8.01 -5.00 -54.83
C ALA A 13 -8.42 -5.01 -53.34
N PRO A 14 -8.74 -6.18 -52.77
CA PRO A 14 -9.15 -6.29 -51.37
C PRO A 14 -7.98 -5.90 -50.45
N THR A 15 -8.26 -5.06 -49.46
CA THR A 15 -7.31 -4.71 -48.41
C THR A 15 -7.05 -5.95 -47.53
N ARG A 16 -5.80 -6.44 -47.53
CA ARG A 16 -5.41 -7.52 -46.61
C ARG A 16 -5.53 -7.03 -45.17
N GLN A 17 -6.45 -7.61 -44.40
CA GLN A 17 -6.44 -7.48 -42.95
C GLN A 17 -5.18 -8.15 -42.40
N ARG A 18 -4.37 -7.38 -41.66
CA ARG A 18 -3.19 -7.89 -40.94
C ARG A 18 -3.64 -8.31 -39.54
N GLY A 19 -3.51 -9.59 -39.22
CA GLY A 19 -3.74 -10.13 -37.88
C GLY A 19 -2.43 -10.40 -37.15
N PHE A 20 -2.47 -10.40 -35.82
CA PHE A 20 -1.37 -10.86 -34.97
C PHE A 20 -1.13 -12.36 -35.16
N THR A 21 0.13 -12.77 -35.13
CA THR A 21 0.48 -14.20 -35.18
C THR A 21 0.42 -14.82 -33.78
N LEU A 22 0.19 -16.14 -33.70
CA LEU A 22 0.21 -16.85 -32.41
C LEU A 22 1.58 -16.74 -31.73
N ILE A 23 2.67 -16.79 -32.51
CA ILE A 23 4.03 -16.68 -32.00
C ILE A 23 4.32 -15.28 -31.42
N GLU A 24 3.77 -14.23 -32.04
CA GLU A 24 3.89 -12.85 -31.55
C GLU A 24 3.22 -12.68 -30.18
N LEU A 25 2.03 -13.25 -30.01
CA LEU A 25 1.35 -13.29 -28.71
C LEU A 25 2.18 -14.06 -27.67
N MET A 26 2.78 -15.20 -28.04
CA MET A 26 3.61 -15.98 -27.11
C MET A 26 4.80 -15.16 -26.59
N ILE A 27 5.50 -14.44 -27.46
CA ILE A 27 6.64 -13.61 -27.05
C ILE A 27 6.18 -12.49 -26.12
N VAL A 28 5.05 -11.84 -26.43
CA VAL A 28 4.48 -10.78 -25.57
C VAL A 28 4.17 -11.33 -24.18
N LEU A 29 3.53 -12.50 -24.08
CA LEU A 29 3.22 -13.11 -22.79
C LEU A 29 4.46 -13.48 -22.00
N VAL A 30 5.51 -13.96 -22.67
CA VAL A 30 6.81 -14.24 -22.02
C VAL A 30 7.40 -12.96 -21.42
N ILE A 31 7.41 -11.86 -22.17
CA ILE A 31 7.93 -10.57 -21.68
C ILE A 31 7.10 -10.07 -20.50
N VAL A 32 5.76 -10.10 -20.61
CA VAL A 32 4.85 -9.68 -19.54
C VAL A 32 5.05 -10.54 -18.29
N GLY A 33 5.23 -11.86 -18.45
CA GLY A 33 5.50 -12.77 -17.32
C GLY A 33 6.78 -12.42 -16.57
N ILE A 34 7.86 -12.12 -17.31
CA ILE A 34 9.12 -11.69 -16.71
C ILE A 34 8.93 -10.38 -15.92
N VAL A 35 8.30 -9.37 -16.50
CA VAL A 35 8.06 -8.09 -15.83
C VAL A 35 7.16 -8.25 -14.61
N ALA A 36 6.06 -9.01 -14.73
CA ALA A 36 5.11 -9.23 -13.66
C ALA A 36 5.76 -9.90 -12.43
N SER A 37 6.70 -10.82 -12.64
CA SER A 37 7.41 -11.51 -11.55
C SER A 37 8.19 -10.58 -10.61
N ILE A 38 8.63 -9.42 -11.11
CA ILE A 38 9.36 -8.41 -10.33
C ILE A 38 8.41 -7.30 -9.88
N ALA A 39 7.54 -6.84 -10.78
CA ALA A 39 6.65 -5.72 -10.55
C ALA A 39 5.63 -6.01 -9.44
N TYR A 40 5.04 -7.21 -9.43
CA TYR A 40 4.01 -7.56 -8.45
C TYR A 40 4.52 -7.55 -7.00
N PRO A 41 5.57 -8.30 -6.61
CA PRO A 41 6.06 -8.27 -5.23
C PRO A 41 6.65 -6.90 -4.83
N SER A 42 7.17 -6.13 -5.79
CA SER A 42 7.64 -4.76 -5.53
C SER A 42 6.49 -3.84 -5.15
N TYR A 43 5.38 -3.91 -5.89
CA TYR A 43 4.20 -3.10 -5.63
C TYR A 43 3.54 -3.47 -4.29
N THR A 44 3.42 -4.76 -3.96
CA THR A 44 2.83 -5.18 -2.68
C THR A 44 3.66 -4.69 -1.49
N ARG A 45 4.99 -4.79 -1.56
CA ARG A 45 5.89 -4.26 -0.52
C ARG A 45 5.77 -2.74 -0.38
N TYR A 46 5.59 -2.02 -1.48
CA TYR A 46 5.39 -0.58 -1.45
C TYR A 46 4.06 -0.22 -0.75
N ALA A 47 2.97 -0.93 -1.08
CA ALA A 47 1.67 -0.73 -0.44
C ALA A 47 1.74 -1.04 1.06
N GLN A 48 2.33 -2.18 1.44
CA GLN A 48 2.58 -2.57 2.84
C GLN A 48 3.37 -1.49 3.60
N LYS A 49 4.46 -0.98 3.00
CA LYS A 49 5.25 0.11 3.61
C LYS A 49 4.42 1.37 3.80
N SER A 50 3.56 1.72 2.83
CA SER A 50 2.66 2.88 2.93
C SER A 50 1.67 2.74 4.10
N LEU A 51 1.17 1.53 4.35
CA LEU A 51 0.33 1.26 5.52
C LEU A 51 1.12 1.50 6.81
N ARG A 52 2.34 0.94 6.92
CA ARG A 52 3.14 1.11 8.14
C ARG A 52 3.54 2.56 8.42
N THR A 53 3.79 3.36 7.38
CA THR A 53 4.05 4.79 7.58
C THR A 53 2.86 5.54 8.18
N ASP A 54 1.63 5.11 7.89
CA ASP A 54 0.42 5.65 8.52
C ASP A 54 0.33 5.24 10.01
N ALA A 55 0.66 3.98 10.34
CA ALA A 55 0.78 3.54 11.73
C ALA A 55 1.84 4.33 12.51
N HIS A 56 3.02 4.53 11.94
CA HIS A 56 4.10 5.30 12.58
C HIS A 56 3.66 6.73 12.86
N ALA A 57 2.99 7.37 11.91
CA ALA A 57 2.44 8.71 12.08
C ALA A 57 1.41 8.75 13.22
N ALA A 58 0.53 7.76 13.29
CA ALA A 58 -0.48 7.64 14.35
C ALA A 58 0.15 7.47 15.73
N LEU A 59 1.10 6.54 15.86
CA LEU A 59 1.80 6.25 17.12
C LEU A 59 2.60 7.47 17.61
N MET A 60 3.27 8.21 16.72
CA MET A 60 3.97 9.45 17.07
C MET A 60 3.02 10.56 17.53
N GLN A 61 1.85 10.69 16.89
CA GLN A 61 0.84 11.67 17.27
C GLN A 61 0.23 11.33 18.63
N ALA A 62 -0.08 10.06 18.88
CA ALA A 62 -0.57 9.58 20.17
C ALA A 62 0.45 9.77 21.28
N ALA A 63 1.72 9.42 21.04
CA ALA A 63 2.80 9.66 22.01
C ALA A 63 2.92 11.15 22.36
N SER A 64 2.89 12.02 21.34
CA SER A 64 2.92 13.48 21.55
C SER A 64 1.72 13.98 22.36
N ALA A 65 0.53 13.42 22.15
CA ALA A 65 -0.67 13.76 22.92
C ALA A 65 -0.53 13.34 24.39
N LEU A 66 -0.02 12.13 24.63
CA LEU A 66 0.26 11.61 25.96
C LEU A 66 1.29 12.46 26.72
N GLU A 67 2.36 12.91 26.07
CA GLU A 67 3.34 13.79 26.73
C GLU A 67 2.78 15.17 27.08
N ARG A 68 1.90 15.73 26.23
CA ARG A 68 1.17 16.97 26.56
C ARG A 68 0.24 16.77 27.76
N CYS A 69 -0.44 15.63 27.83
CA CYS A 69 -1.33 15.30 28.94
C CYS A 69 -0.54 15.16 30.25
N ASN A 70 0.57 14.42 30.24
CA ASN A 70 1.43 14.26 31.40
C ASN A 70 2.03 15.60 31.88
N THR A 71 2.35 16.51 30.96
CA THR A 71 2.83 17.86 31.33
C THR A 71 1.76 18.68 32.07
N GLN A 72 0.48 18.44 31.80
CA GLN A 72 -0.64 19.19 32.40
C GLN A 72 -1.16 18.55 33.69
N SER A 73 -1.27 17.22 33.71
CA SER A 73 -1.96 16.46 34.75
C SER A 73 -1.04 15.54 35.56
N TYR A 74 0.26 15.48 35.24
CA TYR A 74 1.26 14.59 35.85
C TYR A 74 0.87 13.10 35.80
N THR A 75 0.06 12.73 34.83
CA THR A 75 -0.39 11.35 34.59
C THR A 75 -0.57 11.11 33.09
N TYR A 76 -0.39 9.86 32.66
CA TYR A 76 -0.75 9.38 31.32
C TYR A 76 -2.14 8.74 31.29
N ALA A 77 -2.81 8.62 32.43
CA ALA A 77 -4.19 8.16 32.52
C ALA A 77 -5.18 9.29 32.23
N ASP A 78 -6.37 8.93 31.75
CA ASP A 78 -7.49 9.86 31.50
C ASP A 78 -7.12 11.05 30.59
N CYS A 79 -6.24 10.80 29.62
CA CYS A 79 -5.85 11.79 28.63
C CYS A 79 -6.90 11.92 27.54
N ASP A 80 -7.56 13.07 27.50
CA ASP A 80 -8.41 13.45 26.38
C ASP A 80 -7.56 13.72 25.12
N ASP A 81 -8.15 13.55 23.93
CA ASP A 81 -7.56 13.84 22.62
C ASP A 81 -6.38 12.96 22.15
N VAL A 82 -6.19 11.76 22.71
CA VAL A 82 -5.29 10.77 22.12
C VAL A 82 -5.97 10.14 20.89
N PRO A 83 -5.35 10.19 19.68
CA PRO A 83 -5.93 9.57 18.50
C PRO A 83 -6.12 8.07 18.70
N THR A 84 -7.33 7.57 18.45
CA THR A 84 -7.68 6.14 18.50
C THR A 84 -7.59 5.46 17.14
N THR A 85 -7.21 6.20 16.10
CA THR A 85 -7.19 5.73 14.72
C THR A 85 -6.09 6.49 13.96
N SER A 86 -5.45 5.81 13.00
CA SER A 86 -4.43 6.44 12.16
C SER A 86 -5.01 7.49 11.21
N PRO A 87 -4.19 8.45 10.73
CA PRO A 87 -4.62 9.50 9.82
C PRO A 87 -5.39 9.03 8.59
N GLU A 88 -4.95 7.93 7.95
CA GLU A 88 -5.62 7.36 6.78
C GLU A 88 -6.69 6.30 7.15
N GLY A 89 -6.97 6.09 8.43
CA GLY A 89 -8.01 5.17 8.91
C GLY A 89 -7.66 3.70 8.70
N HIS A 90 -6.38 3.36 8.71
CA HIS A 90 -5.89 2.00 8.44
C HIS A 90 -5.57 1.21 9.70
N TYR A 91 -5.30 1.90 10.82
CA TYR A 91 -4.99 1.28 12.11
C TYR A 91 -5.91 1.80 13.20
N ALA A 92 -6.34 0.90 14.08
CA ALA A 92 -6.86 1.25 15.40
C ALA A 92 -5.67 1.45 16.35
N ILE A 93 -5.74 2.47 17.20
CA ILE A 93 -4.69 2.83 18.15
C ILE A 93 -5.24 2.66 19.56
N ASP A 94 -4.57 1.80 20.33
CA ASP A 94 -4.88 1.53 21.73
C ASP A 94 -3.74 2.01 22.64
N VAL A 95 -4.13 2.47 23.83
CA VAL A 95 -3.19 2.93 24.87
C VAL A 95 -3.35 2.02 26.09
N SER A 96 -2.25 1.41 26.51
CA SER A 96 -2.15 0.75 27.81
C SER A 96 -1.25 1.58 28.73
N THR A 97 -1.77 1.99 29.89
CA THR A 97 -1.02 2.75 30.89
C THR A 97 -0.56 1.85 32.04
N GLY A 98 0.63 2.12 32.57
CA GLY A 98 1.23 1.37 33.68
C GLY A 98 2.64 1.85 34.00
N ASP A 99 3.15 1.47 35.16
CA ASP A 99 4.50 1.86 35.60
C ASP A 99 5.62 1.15 34.81
N ASP A 100 5.28 0.02 34.19
CA ASP A 100 6.13 -0.66 33.23
C ASP A 100 6.29 0.18 31.96
N ASN A 101 7.38 -0.06 31.21
CA ASN A 101 7.62 0.61 29.92
C ASN A 101 7.70 2.15 29.92
N GLY A 102 7.65 2.79 31.10
CA GLY A 102 7.88 4.23 31.28
C GLY A 102 6.60 5.05 31.39
N GLY A 103 5.44 4.41 31.52
CA GLY A 103 4.16 5.10 31.74
C GLY A 103 3.05 4.61 30.81
N TYR A 104 3.40 4.25 29.57
CA TYR A 104 2.45 3.74 28.58
C TYR A 104 3.08 2.83 27.53
N THR A 105 2.23 2.06 26.86
CA THR A 105 2.52 1.36 25.60
C THR A 105 1.37 1.64 24.64
N LEU A 106 1.70 2.20 23.47
CA LEU A 106 0.80 2.40 22.35
C LEU A 106 0.85 1.18 21.45
N THR A 107 -0.30 0.73 20.96
CA THR A 107 -0.45 -0.41 20.05
C THR A 107 -1.25 0.02 18.84
N ALA A 108 -0.72 -0.22 17.64
CA ALA A 108 -1.41 0.00 16.38
C ALA A 108 -1.78 -1.35 15.75
N GLU A 109 -3.08 -1.61 15.60
CA GLU A 109 -3.62 -2.85 15.03
C GLU A 109 -4.33 -2.56 13.70
N THR A 110 -4.18 -3.47 12.74
CA THR A 110 -4.88 -3.40 11.44
C THR A 110 -5.35 -4.78 11.02
N ASP A 111 -6.42 -4.83 10.23
CA ASP A 111 -6.89 -6.04 9.55
C ASP A 111 -6.24 -6.24 8.17
N ARG A 112 -5.43 -5.27 7.73
CA ARG A 112 -4.76 -5.30 6.43
C ARG A 112 -3.42 -6.00 6.51
N ASP A 113 -3.02 -6.60 5.38
CA ASP A 113 -1.66 -7.10 5.22
C ASP A 113 -0.70 -5.91 5.02
N ASP A 114 -0.02 -5.54 6.10
CA ASP A 114 1.05 -4.56 6.17
C ASP A 114 2.45 -5.21 6.11
N GLY A 115 2.50 -6.53 5.91
CA GLY A 115 3.70 -7.34 5.88
C GLY A 115 4.35 -7.58 7.25
N CYS A 116 3.62 -7.37 8.36
CA CYS A 116 4.10 -7.59 9.72
C CYS A 116 3.36 -8.73 10.42
N ASP A 117 4.09 -9.49 11.23
CA ASP A 117 3.54 -10.62 12.01
C ASP A 117 2.92 -10.17 13.35
N GLY A 118 2.23 -9.03 13.36
CA GLY A 118 1.56 -8.51 14.55
C GLY A 118 1.48 -6.98 14.63
N ALA A 119 0.89 -6.50 15.72
CA ALA A 119 0.68 -5.08 15.98
C ALA A 119 2.01 -4.31 16.15
N LEU A 120 2.03 -3.05 15.69
CA LEU A 120 3.16 -2.15 15.92
C LEU A 120 3.01 -1.48 17.28
N THR A 121 4.03 -1.56 18.11
CA THR A 121 4.01 -0.97 19.45
C THR A 121 5.09 0.08 19.65
N LEU A 122 4.75 1.13 20.40
CA LEU A 122 5.67 2.17 20.84
C LEU A 122 5.46 2.45 22.32
N ASP A 123 6.52 2.45 23.12
CA ASP A 123 6.44 2.84 24.53
C ASP A 123 7.02 4.24 24.82
N ALA A 124 6.79 4.71 26.05
CA ALA A 124 7.27 6.01 26.53
C ALA A 124 8.80 6.16 26.52
N ARG A 125 9.55 5.05 26.41
CA ARG A 125 11.02 5.04 26.30
C ARG A 125 11.50 5.00 24.86
N GLY A 126 10.58 5.05 23.89
CA GLY A 126 10.88 4.98 22.46
C GLY A 126 11.23 3.58 21.97
N ARG A 127 10.95 2.52 22.74
CA ARG A 127 11.12 1.15 22.26
C ARG A 127 9.99 0.82 21.28
N GLN A 128 10.40 0.26 20.16
CA GLN A 128 9.56 -0.04 19.02
C GLN A 128 9.56 -1.55 18.79
N ALA A 129 8.40 -2.13 18.54
CA ALA A 129 8.30 -3.54 18.18
C ALA A 129 7.19 -3.80 17.16
N PRO A 130 7.31 -4.85 16.33
CA PRO A 130 8.54 -5.62 16.07
C PRO A 130 9.54 -4.81 15.23
N GLU A 131 10.85 -4.86 15.54
CA GLU A 131 11.88 -4.01 14.90
C GLU A 131 11.91 -4.07 13.37
N ALA A 132 11.57 -5.22 12.77
CA ALA A 132 11.54 -5.39 11.32
C ALA A 132 10.46 -4.55 10.60
N CYS A 133 9.51 -4.00 11.36
CA CYS A 133 8.35 -3.27 10.87
C CYS A 133 8.43 -1.75 11.07
N TRP A 134 9.51 -1.29 11.72
CA TRP A 134 9.78 0.12 11.99
C TRP A 134 10.81 0.72 11.01
#